data_AF-A0A0G3UXD1-F1
#
_entry.id   AF-A0A0G3UXD1-F1
#
_cell.length_a   1.000
_cell.length_b   1.000
_cell.length_c   1.000
_cell.angle_alpha   90.00
_cell.angle_beta   90.00
_cell.angle_gamma   90.00
#
_symmetry.space_group_name_H-M   'P 1'
#
loop_
_entity.id
_entity.type
_entity.pdbx_description
1 polymer ?
#
loop_
_entity_poly.entity_id
_entity_poly.type
_entity_poly.pdbx_seq_one_letter_code
_entity_poly.pdbx_strand_id
1 'polypeptide(L)'
;MEPPPLVNLPALRMRPFVAAATSALDGRRVLVGEVRYRRRGWNGDRRDPAKDAQTALDILRERAGPLPVVLIGHSMGGRAALRAGGDPMVRGVIALAPWLPAGEPVAHLAGRRIYVLHDPADRVTAASDSWAFVHRAAAAGAEAAAIPMAVGGHTMLRSASTWHQRVAQLTAGLLADD
;
A
#
# COMPACT_ATOMS: atom_id res chain seq x y z
N MET A 1 -7.29 -3.56 -24.00
CA MET A 1 -6.46 -2.82 -23.03
C MET A 1 -5.29 -3.69 -22.62
N GLU A 2 -4.08 -3.21 -22.90
CA GLU A 2 -2.83 -3.95 -22.77
C GLU A 2 -2.27 -3.92 -21.33
N PRO A 3 -1.44 -4.91 -20.95
CA PRO A 3 -0.70 -4.86 -19.69
C PRO A 3 0.31 -3.69 -19.70
N PRO A 4 0.75 -3.22 -18.51
CA PRO A 4 1.84 -2.26 -18.45
C PRO A 4 3.11 -2.82 -19.13
N PRO A 5 3.93 -1.94 -19.74
CA PRO A 5 5.16 -2.34 -20.42
C PRO A 5 6.13 -3.03 -19.45
N LEU A 6 7.05 -3.83 -20.00
CA LEU A 6 8.05 -4.56 -19.22
C LEU A 6 8.91 -3.63 -18.35
N VAL A 7 9.21 -2.43 -18.85
CA VAL A 7 9.82 -1.36 -18.06
C VAL A 7 8.71 -0.49 -17.47
N ASN A 8 8.38 -0.75 -16.21
CA ASN A 8 7.38 0.00 -15.46
C ASN A 8 8.09 0.81 -14.36
N LEU A 9 8.41 2.09 -14.65
CA LEU A 9 9.11 2.99 -13.72
C LEU A 9 8.46 3.06 -12.32
N PRO A 10 7.11 3.15 -12.20
CA PRO A 10 6.43 2.99 -10.91
C PRO A 10 6.78 1.69 -10.16
N ALA A 11 6.88 0.56 -10.84
CA ALA A 11 7.24 -0.72 -10.22
C ALA A 11 8.72 -0.74 -9.80
N LEU A 12 9.63 -0.22 -10.65
CA LEU A 12 11.06 -0.12 -10.32
C LEU A 12 11.30 0.73 -9.06
N ARG A 13 10.50 1.77 -8.86
CA ARG A 13 10.50 2.61 -7.65
C ARG A 13 10.22 1.82 -6.38
N MET A 14 9.46 0.74 -6.44
CA MET A 14 9.06 -0.01 -5.26
C MET A 14 10.16 -0.96 -4.78
N ARG A 15 11.15 -1.30 -5.61
CA ARG A 15 12.22 -2.26 -5.25
C ARG A 15 13.04 -1.82 -4.02
N PRO A 16 13.46 -0.55 -3.88
CA PRO A 16 14.13 -0.09 -2.66
C PRO A 16 13.24 -0.14 -1.41
N PHE A 17 11.93 0.07 -1.55
CA PHE A 17 10.98 -0.08 -0.44
C PHE A 17 10.88 -1.53 0.01
N VAL A 18 10.80 -2.48 -0.94
CA VAL A 18 10.83 -3.91 -0.65
C VAL A 18 12.11 -4.28 0.09
N ALA A 19 13.27 -3.86 -0.42
CA ALA A 19 14.56 -4.14 0.22
C ALA A 19 14.60 -3.60 1.66
N ALA A 20 14.22 -2.33 1.87
CA ALA A 20 14.21 -1.71 3.19
C ALA A 20 13.24 -2.41 4.15
N ALA A 21 12.04 -2.77 3.67
CA ALA A 21 11.05 -3.50 4.45
C ALA A 21 11.56 -4.89 4.87
N THR A 22 12.18 -5.63 3.96
CA THR A 22 12.73 -6.96 4.28
C THR A 22 13.94 -6.90 5.20
N SER A 23 14.81 -5.88 5.04
CA SER A 23 16.00 -5.72 5.88
C SER A 23 15.67 -5.39 7.34
N ALA A 24 14.52 -4.76 7.60
CA ALA A 24 14.09 -4.41 8.96
C ALA A 24 13.41 -5.57 9.72
N LEU A 25 13.36 -6.77 9.15
CA LEU A 25 12.72 -7.93 9.76
C LEU A 25 13.72 -8.88 10.44
N ASP A 26 14.96 -8.43 10.68
CA ASP A 26 15.98 -9.06 11.53
C ASP A 26 16.16 -10.57 11.33
N GLY A 27 16.23 -11.02 10.07
CA GLY A 27 16.49 -12.42 9.73
C GLY A 27 15.26 -13.33 9.76
N ARG A 28 14.05 -12.79 9.99
CA ARG A 28 12.80 -13.53 9.81
C ARG A 28 12.64 -14.00 8.37
N ARG A 29 12.16 -15.23 8.19
CA ARG A 29 11.84 -15.78 6.87
C ARG A 29 10.55 -15.13 6.37
N VAL A 30 10.66 -14.28 5.36
CA VAL A 30 9.52 -13.58 4.76
C VAL A 30 9.33 -13.96 3.31
N LEU A 31 8.07 -14.00 2.89
CA LEU A 31 7.69 -14.13 1.50
C LEU A 31 7.43 -12.73 0.94
N VAL A 32 8.00 -12.45 -0.23
CA VAL A 32 7.76 -11.21 -0.95
C VAL A 32 6.97 -11.54 -2.22
N GLY A 33 5.80 -10.92 -2.36
CA GLY A 33 4.97 -11.01 -3.56
C GLY A 33 4.86 -9.65 -4.25
N GLU A 34 5.03 -9.64 -5.56
CA GLU A 34 4.78 -8.45 -6.39
C GLU A 34 3.49 -8.64 -7.20
N VAL A 35 2.62 -7.63 -7.18
CA VAL A 35 1.36 -7.65 -7.94
C VAL A 35 1.58 -6.96 -9.28
N ARG A 36 1.57 -7.74 -10.36
CA ARG A 36 1.56 -7.20 -11.73
C ARG A 36 0.12 -7.05 -12.22
N TYR A 37 -0.31 -5.81 -12.44
CA TYR A 37 -1.67 -5.55 -12.93
C TYR A 37 -1.87 -6.07 -14.36
N ARG A 38 -2.97 -6.77 -14.58
CA ARG A 38 -3.36 -7.36 -15.88
C ARG A 38 -3.79 -6.32 -16.90
N ARG A 39 -4.22 -5.15 -16.42
CA ARG A 39 -4.75 -4.04 -17.22
C ARG A 39 -4.19 -2.72 -16.71
N ARG A 40 -3.85 -1.82 -17.63
CA ARG A 40 -3.45 -0.46 -17.30
C ARG A 40 -4.63 0.34 -16.74
N GLY A 41 -4.42 1.08 -15.66
CA GLY A 41 -5.41 1.99 -15.08
C GLY A 41 -6.41 1.31 -14.14
N TRP A 42 -7.28 2.12 -13.53
CA TRP A 42 -8.27 1.66 -12.55
C TRP A 42 -9.46 0.94 -13.17
N ASN A 43 -9.80 1.29 -14.42
CA ASN A 43 -10.86 0.68 -15.22
C ASN A 43 -12.27 0.86 -14.63
N GLY A 44 -12.54 2.05 -14.09
CA GLY A 44 -13.87 2.44 -13.58
C GLY A 44 -14.37 1.47 -12.51
N ASP A 45 -15.61 0.99 -12.67
CA ASP A 45 -16.21 0.03 -11.75
C ASP A 45 -15.60 -1.36 -11.76
N ARG A 46 -14.83 -1.70 -12.79
CA ARG A 46 -14.15 -3.00 -12.83
C ARG A 46 -13.06 -3.10 -11.78
N ARG A 47 -12.40 -1.98 -11.45
CA ARG A 47 -11.39 -1.89 -10.36
C ARG A 47 -10.30 -2.94 -10.51
N ASP A 48 -9.83 -3.16 -11.74
CA ASP A 48 -8.97 -4.31 -12.06
C ASP A 48 -7.72 -4.39 -11.16
N PRO A 49 -7.01 -3.29 -10.81
CA PRO A 49 -5.86 -3.36 -9.90
C PRO A 49 -6.20 -3.88 -8.49
N ALA A 50 -7.38 -3.56 -7.97
CA ALA A 50 -7.83 -4.06 -6.66
C ALA A 50 -8.16 -5.56 -6.72
N LYS A 51 -8.79 -6.01 -7.82
CA LYS A 51 -9.03 -7.44 -8.06
C LYS A 51 -7.72 -8.20 -8.19
N ASP A 52 -6.74 -7.62 -8.87
CA ASP A 52 -5.41 -8.23 -9.03
C ASP A 52 -4.69 -8.36 -7.68
N ALA A 53 -4.81 -7.36 -6.79
CA ALA A 53 -4.28 -7.45 -5.43
C ALA A 53 -4.98 -8.54 -4.60
N GLN A 54 -6.31 -8.66 -4.70
CA GLN A 54 -7.06 -9.72 -4.03
C GLN A 54 -6.66 -11.12 -4.55
N THR A 55 -6.57 -11.30 -5.86
CA THR A 55 -6.11 -12.55 -6.47
C THR A 55 -4.69 -12.91 -6.03
N ALA A 56 -3.80 -11.93 -5.84
CA ALA A 56 -2.47 -12.19 -5.33
C ALA A 56 -2.46 -12.71 -3.88
N LEU A 57 -3.37 -12.22 -3.03
CA LEU A 57 -3.58 -12.74 -1.67
C LEU A 57 -4.10 -14.17 -1.69
N ASP A 58 -5.05 -14.47 -2.59
CA ASP A 58 -5.59 -15.82 -2.75
C ASP A 58 -4.49 -16.81 -3.18
N ILE A 59 -3.67 -16.43 -4.17
CA ILE A 59 -2.52 -17.24 -4.61
C ILE A 59 -1.49 -17.42 -3.47
N LEU A 60 -1.23 -16.39 -2.68
CA LEU A 60 -0.32 -16.48 -1.54
C LEU A 60 -0.85 -17.47 -0.50
N ARG A 61 -2.16 -17.39 -0.18
CA ARG A 61 -2.83 -18.30 0.75
C ARG A 61 -2.74 -19.76 0.29
N GLU A 62 -2.97 -20.00 -1.00
CA GLU A 62 -2.89 -21.33 -1.60
C GLU A 62 -1.47 -21.91 -1.53
N ARG A 63 -0.44 -21.08 -1.70
CA ARG A 63 0.96 -21.52 -1.78
C ARG A 63 1.66 -21.64 -0.42
N ALA A 64 1.30 -20.78 0.53
CA ALA A 64 2.03 -20.61 1.78
C ALA A 64 1.16 -20.73 3.04
N GLY A 65 -0.16 -20.90 2.88
CA GLY A 65 -1.11 -20.91 3.99
C GLY A 65 -1.49 -19.50 4.48
N PRO A 66 -2.31 -19.40 5.54
CA PRO A 66 -2.82 -18.14 6.07
C PRO A 66 -1.78 -17.42 6.95
N LEU A 67 -0.73 -16.88 6.32
CA LEU A 67 0.28 -16.07 6.97
C LEU A 67 -0.17 -14.60 7.14
N PRO A 68 0.30 -13.87 8.18
CA PRO A 68 0.11 -12.43 8.27
C PRO A 68 0.74 -11.69 7.09
N VAL A 69 0.01 -10.75 6.51
CA VAL A 69 0.41 -9.98 5.32
C VAL A 69 0.40 -8.48 5.60
N VAL A 70 1.46 -7.79 5.15
CA VAL A 70 1.49 -6.34 5.01
C VAL A 70 1.43 -6.00 3.53
N LEU A 71 0.46 -5.16 3.14
CA LEU A 71 0.36 -4.65 1.78
C LEU A 71 1.04 -3.28 1.68
N ILE A 72 1.91 -3.10 0.70
CA ILE A 72 2.59 -1.83 0.43
C ILE A 72 2.28 -1.42 -1.01
N GLY A 73 1.79 -0.19 -1.21
CA GLY A 73 1.39 0.27 -2.54
C GLY A 73 1.57 1.76 -2.73
N HIS A 74 1.96 2.16 -3.95
CA HIS A 74 2.12 3.55 -4.36
C HIS A 74 0.99 4.01 -5.29
N SER A 75 0.47 5.22 -5.11
CA SER A 75 -0.51 5.84 -6.03
C SER A 75 -1.73 4.94 -6.26
N MET A 76 -2.02 4.55 -7.52
CA MET A 76 -3.07 3.58 -7.84
C MET A 76 -2.86 2.22 -7.12
N GLY A 77 -1.61 1.80 -6.92
CA GLY A 77 -1.31 0.60 -6.16
C GLY A 77 -1.52 0.74 -4.65
N GLY A 78 -1.38 1.95 -4.11
CA GLY A 78 -1.79 2.27 -2.74
C GLY A 78 -3.30 2.14 -2.58
N ARG A 79 -4.07 2.65 -3.54
CA ARG A 79 -5.53 2.46 -3.58
C ARG A 79 -5.92 0.98 -3.71
N ALA A 80 -5.23 0.23 -4.57
CA ALA A 80 -5.47 -1.20 -4.74
C ALA A 80 -5.20 -1.98 -3.45
N ALA A 81 -4.09 -1.67 -2.76
CA ALA A 81 -3.74 -2.25 -1.46
C ALA A 81 -4.81 -1.93 -0.40
N LEU A 82 -5.27 -0.67 -0.32
CA LEU A 82 -6.36 -0.28 0.58
C LEU A 82 -7.67 -1.01 0.28
N ARG A 83 -7.99 -1.30 -0.98
CA ARG A 83 -9.17 -2.10 -1.33
C ARG A 83 -9.06 -3.57 -0.94
N ALA A 84 -7.87 -4.15 -1.06
CA ALA A 84 -7.59 -5.52 -0.64
C ALA A 84 -7.37 -5.66 0.88
N GLY A 85 -7.22 -4.55 1.61
CA GLY A 85 -6.84 -4.54 3.03
C GLY A 85 -7.85 -5.19 3.99
N GLY A 86 -9.07 -5.49 3.53
CA GLY A 86 -10.07 -6.21 4.33
C GLY A 86 -9.88 -7.73 4.36
N ASP A 87 -9.00 -8.28 3.52
CA ASP A 87 -8.71 -9.72 3.49
C ASP A 87 -8.23 -10.22 4.86
N PRO A 88 -8.71 -11.36 5.39
CA PRO A 88 -8.33 -11.86 6.72
C PRO A 88 -6.83 -12.02 6.97
N MET A 89 -6.01 -12.25 5.94
CA MET A 89 -4.56 -12.35 6.09
C MET A 89 -3.89 -10.99 6.29
N VAL A 90 -4.53 -9.89 5.90
CA VAL A 90 -3.92 -8.56 5.92
C VAL A 90 -3.94 -7.97 7.33
N ARG A 91 -2.76 -7.82 7.93
CA ARG A 91 -2.57 -7.18 9.23
C ARG A 91 -2.55 -5.66 9.13
N GLY A 92 -2.03 -5.14 8.02
CA GLY A 92 -2.04 -3.72 7.75
C GLY A 92 -1.66 -3.33 6.33
N VAL A 93 -1.90 -2.07 6.02
CA VAL A 93 -1.63 -1.47 4.71
C VAL A 93 -0.77 -0.22 4.89
N ILE A 94 0.30 -0.13 4.10
CA ILE A 94 1.14 1.07 3.97
C ILE A 94 0.90 1.65 2.57
N ALA A 95 0.12 2.72 2.50
CA ALA A 95 -0.22 3.41 1.26
C ALA A 95 0.65 4.66 1.07
N LEU A 96 1.39 4.72 -0.04
CA LEU A 96 2.34 5.77 -0.36
C LEU A 96 1.76 6.69 -1.44
N ALA A 97 1.59 7.97 -1.14
CA ALA A 97 0.98 8.96 -2.02
C ALA A 97 -0.22 8.40 -2.82
N PRO A 98 -1.22 7.76 -2.17
CA PRO A 98 -2.25 7.02 -2.87
C PRO A 98 -3.19 7.97 -3.60
N TRP A 99 -3.66 7.54 -4.77
CA TRP A 99 -4.75 8.22 -5.46
C TRP A 99 -6.09 7.77 -4.85
N LEU A 100 -6.80 8.68 -4.18
CA LEU A 100 -8.01 8.37 -3.41
C LEU A 100 -9.16 9.30 -3.80
N PRO A 101 -10.03 8.90 -4.74
CA PRO A 101 -11.22 9.68 -5.07
C PRO A 101 -12.13 9.89 -3.86
N ALA A 102 -12.93 10.95 -3.92
CA ALA A 102 -13.99 11.20 -2.95
C ALA A 102 -14.89 9.96 -2.78
N GLY A 103 -15.26 9.65 -1.55
CA GLY A 103 -16.10 8.48 -1.25
C GLY A 103 -15.39 7.12 -1.35
N GLU A 104 -14.06 7.07 -1.50
CA GLU A 104 -13.34 5.79 -1.46
C GLU A 104 -13.70 4.99 -0.18
N PRO A 105 -14.22 3.75 -0.29
CA PRO A 105 -14.74 2.98 0.84
C PRO A 105 -13.69 2.65 1.89
N VAL A 106 -14.16 2.58 3.13
CA VAL A 106 -13.31 2.35 4.30
C VAL A 106 -13.85 1.30 5.26
N ALA A 107 -15.14 0.93 5.18
CA ALA A 107 -15.78 0.06 6.15
C ALA A 107 -15.12 -1.32 6.28
N HIS A 108 -14.59 -1.85 5.17
CA HIS A 108 -13.88 -3.14 5.15
C HIS A 108 -12.51 -3.11 5.86
N LEU A 109 -12.03 -1.94 6.29
CA LEU A 109 -10.77 -1.76 7.00
C LEU A 109 -10.91 -1.76 8.53
N ALA A 110 -12.12 -1.97 9.05
CA ALA A 110 -12.35 -2.05 10.49
C ALA A 110 -11.42 -3.11 11.14
N GLY A 111 -10.78 -2.73 12.25
CA GLY A 111 -9.80 -3.56 12.95
C GLY A 111 -8.44 -3.72 12.24
N ARG A 112 -8.20 -3.00 11.13
CA ARG A 112 -6.92 -3.04 10.39
C ARG A 112 -6.09 -1.81 10.65
N ARG A 113 -4.77 -1.99 10.58
CA ARG A 113 -3.79 -0.91 10.74
C ARG A 113 -3.46 -0.29 9.40
N ILE A 114 -3.71 1.00 9.26
CA ILE A 114 -3.62 1.70 7.97
C ILE A 114 -2.70 2.90 8.12
N TYR A 115 -1.59 2.90 7.39
CA TYR A 115 -0.65 4.01 7.37
C TYR A 115 -0.64 4.65 5.99
N VAL A 116 -0.96 5.93 5.91
CA VAL A 116 -0.93 6.69 4.66
C VAL A 116 0.17 7.74 4.73
N LEU A 117 1.23 7.54 3.95
CA LEU A 117 2.36 8.47 3.85
C LEU A 117 2.17 9.36 2.63
N HIS A 118 2.20 10.68 2.82
CA HIS A 118 1.99 11.61 1.72
C HIS A 118 2.78 12.91 1.93
N ASP A 119 3.42 13.39 0.86
CA ASP A 119 3.97 14.75 0.83
C ASP A 119 2.84 15.78 0.62
N PRO A 120 2.61 16.74 1.53
CA PRO A 120 1.62 17.80 1.35
C PRO A 120 1.81 18.65 0.08
N ALA A 121 3.02 18.67 -0.49
CA ALA A 121 3.35 19.38 -1.72
C ALA A 121 3.26 18.48 -2.99
N ASP A 122 2.75 17.26 -2.88
CA ASP A 122 2.45 16.42 -4.05
C ASP A 122 1.46 17.13 -4.99
N ARG A 123 1.81 17.18 -6.28
CA ARG A 123 1.04 17.83 -7.35
C ARG A 123 0.25 16.85 -8.22
N VAL A 124 0.40 15.54 -8.00
CA VAL A 124 -0.28 14.48 -8.77
C VAL A 124 -1.49 13.96 -8.00
N THR A 125 -1.33 13.72 -6.70
CA THR A 125 -2.41 13.33 -5.79
C THR A 125 -2.43 14.29 -4.61
N ALA A 126 -3.62 14.68 -4.15
CA ALA A 126 -3.72 15.63 -3.06
C ALA A 126 -3.59 14.92 -1.71
N ALA A 127 -2.69 15.41 -0.84
CA ALA A 127 -2.56 14.89 0.52
C ALA A 127 -3.85 15.07 1.34
N SER A 128 -4.64 16.11 1.05
CA SER A 128 -5.97 16.31 1.65
C SER A 128 -6.91 15.12 1.46
N ASP A 129 -6.85 14.44 0.31
CA ASP A 129 -7.67 13.26 0.04
C ASP A 129 -7.22 12.08 0.91
N SER A 130 -5.92 11.97 1.17
CA SER A 130 -5.36 11.00 2.11
C SER A 130 -5.78 11.27 3.55
N TRP A 131 -5.75 12.53 3.98
CA TRP A 131 -6.21 12.92 5.32
C TRP A 131 -7.71 12.65 5.51
N ALA A 132 -8.53 13.01 4.52
CA ALA A 132 -9.95 12.73 4.53
C ALA A 132 -10.24 11.22 4.57
N PHE A 133 -9.50 10.42 3.79
CA PHE A 133 -9.62 8.96 3.82
C PHE A 133 -9.27 8.38 5.19
N VAL A 134 -8.13 8.77 5.77
CA VAL A 134 -7.69 8.31 7.10
C VAL A 134 -8.71 8.65 8.16
N HIS A 135 -9.25 9.87 8.16
CA HIS A 135 -10.30 10.29 9.09
C HIS A 135 -11.54 9.40 8.98
N ARG A 136 -12.02 9.13 7.75
CA ARG A 136 -13.16 8.22 7.55
C ARG A 136 -12.84 6.78 7.97
N ALA A 137 -11.63 6.29 7.70
CA ALA A 137 -11.23 4.94 8.08
C ALA A 137 -11.16 4.76 9.60
N ALA A 138 -10.59 5.74 10.31
CA ALA A 138 -10.60 5.77 11.77
C ALA A 138 -12.03 5.79 12.32
N ALA A 139 -12.91 6.64 11.76
CA ALA A 139 -14.33 6.69 12.15
C ALA A 139 -15.08 5.37 11.86
N ALA A 140 -14.61 4.56 10.90
CA ALA A 140 -15.14 3.24 10.60
C ALA A 140 -14.48 2.10 11.41
N GLY A 141 -13.60 2.41 12.37
CA GLY A 141 -12.99 1.44 13.29
C GLY A 141 -11.63 0.90 12.85
N ALA A 142 -10.95 1.51 11.88
CA ALA A 142 -9.56 1.17 11.56
C ALA A 142 -8.57 1.87 12.51
N GLU A 143 -7.45 1.23 12.79
CA GLU A 143 -6.27 1.86 13.40
C GLU A 143 -5.52 2.65 12.31
N ALA A 144 -6.07 3.81 11.91
CA ALA A 144 -5.59 4.56 10.76
C ALA A 144 -4.77 5.81 11.14
N ALA A 145 -3.61 5.98 10.51
CA ALA A 145 -2.72 7.11 10.73
C ALA A 145 -2.26 7.76 9.41
N ALA A 146 -2.30 9.07 9.44
CA ALA A 146 -1.83 9.99 8.42
C ALA A 146 -0.40 10.41 8.75
N ILE A 147 0.55 10.17 7.84
CA ILE A 147 1.97 10.51 8.05
C ILE A 147 2.42 11.53 6.99
N PRO A 148 2.48 12.82 7.35
CA PRO A 148 3.03 13.84 6.46
C PRO A 148 4.51 13.59 6.21
N MET A 149 4.89 13.53 4.93
CA MET A 149 6.28 13.43 4.49
C MET A 149 6.75 14.81 4.06
N ALA A 150 7.84 15.31 4.62
CA ALA A 150 8.26 16.69 4.36
C ALA A 150 8.65 16.96 2.90
N VAL A 151 9.27 15.97 2.24
CA VAL A 151 9.76 16.06 0.87
C VAL A 151 9.67 14.70 0.20
N GLY A 152 9.27 14.67 -1.06
CA GLY A 152 9.29 13.49 -1.92
C GLY A 152 8.39 13.63 -3.14
N GLY A 153 7.35 14.46 -3.02
CA GLY A 153 6.24 14.56 -3.96
C GLY A 153 5.63 13.20 -4.28
N HIS A 154 4.98 13.09 -5.43
CA HIS A 154 4.41 11.83 -5.88
C HIS A 154 5.43 10.72 -6.07
N THR A 155 6.67 11.09 -6.41
CA THR A 155 7.68 10.13 -6.85
C THR A 155 8.51 9.56 -5.70
N MET A 156 8.49 10.22 -4.53
CA MET A 156 9.21 9.83 -3.32
C MET A 156 10.74 9.71 -3.54
N LEU A 157 11.27 10.37 -4.58
CA LEU A 157 12.69 10.28 -4.94
C LEU A 157 13.54 11.27 -4.12
N ARG A 158 13.00 12.45 -3.85
CA ARG A 158 13.65 13.41 -2.95
C ARG A 158 13.47 12.91 -1.52
N SER A 159 14.55 12.83 -0.75
CA SER A 159 14.53 12.24 0.60
C SER A 159 14.07 10.76 0.63
N ALA A 160 14.35 10.00 -0.45
CA ALA A 160 13.92 8.60 -0.58
C ALA A 160 14.31 7.72 0.63
N SER A 161 15.48 7.95 1.24
CA SER A 161 15.92 7.23 2.45
C SER A 161 14.93 7.36 3.61
N THR A 162 14.35 8.55 3.82
CA THR A 162 13.35 8.77 4.86
C THR A 162 12.06 8.03 4.57
N TRP A 163 11.61 8.00 3.31
CA TRP A 163 10.46 7.20 2.90
C TRP A 163 10.70 5.70 3.13
N HIS A 164 11.86 5.19 2.70
CA HIS A 164 12.24 3.79 2.90
C HIS A 164 12.31 3.43 4.38
N GLN A 165 12.94 4.27 5.21
CA GLN A 165 13.06 4.05 6.65
C GLN A 165 11.68 4.00 7.33
N ARG A 166 10.76 4.88 6.94
CA ARG A 166 9.38 4.86 7.49
C ARG A 166 8.64 3.59 7.10
N VAL A 167 8.73 3.16 5.84
CA VAL A 167 8.11 1.91 5.39
C VAL A 167 8.70 0.71 6.14
N ALA A 168 10.02 0.69 6.32
CA ALA A 168 10.72 -0.37 7.05
C ALA A 168 10.25 -0.46 8.52
N GLN A 169 10.21 0.67 9.24
CA GLN A 169 9.73 0.75 10.62
C GLN A 169 8.28 0.28 10.77
N LEU A 170 7.40 0.75 9.88
CA LEU A 170 5.99 0.37 9.89
C LEU A 170 5.79 -1.10 9.56
N THR A 171 6.56 -1.64 8.61
CA THR A 171 6.49 -3.07 8.25
C THR A 171 6.91 -3.94 9.43
N ALA A 172 8.03 -3.57 10.09
CA ALA A 172 8.50 -4.28 11.27
C ALA A 172 7.47 -4.26 12.40
N GLY A 173 6.88 -3.11 12.71
CA GLY A 173 5.84 -3.00 13.74
C GLY A 173 4.54 -3.72 13.39
N LEU A 174 4.14 -3.74 12.12
CA LEU A 174 2.95 -4.49 11.66
C LEU A 174 3.10 -6.01 11.78
N LEU A 175 4.34 -6.51 11.68
CA LEU A 175 4.67 -7.94 11.76
C LEU A 175 5.29 -8.34 13.10
N ALA A 176 5.42 -7.43 14.07
CA ALA A 176 6.01 -7.72 15.39
C ALA A 176 5.02 -8.33 16.39
N ASP A 177 3.71 -8.15 16.17
CA ASP A 177 2.66 -8.52 17.13
C ASP A 177 2.20 -9.99 17.00
N ASP A 178 3.14 -10.91 16.79
CA ASP A 178 2.91 -12.37 16.88
C ASP A 178 3.43 -12.92 18.22
#